data_AF-A0AAD6Z769-F1
#
_entry.id   AF-A0AAD6Z769-F1
#
_cell.length_a   1.000
_cell.length_b   1.000
_cell.length_c   1.000
_cell.angle_alpha   90.00
_cell.angle_beta   90.00
_cell.angle_gamma   90.00
#
_symmetry.space_group_name_H-M   'P 1'
#
loop_
_entity.id
_entity.type
_entity.pdbx_description
1 polymer ?
#
loop_
_entity_poly.entity_id
_entity_poly.type
_entity_poly.pdbx_seq_one_letter_code
_entity_poly.pdbx_strand_id
1 'polypeptide(L)'
;SAHPDVVEEITAQLADLRGAGAPLSIATVRCVIIAIIRDRAPEVFDHRFKDGSSFRVSDSFCRSFLDRTLAWSLRKGTKAAQKLPANA
;
A
#
# COMPACT_ATOMS: atom_id res chain seq x y z
N SER A 1 16.12 12.10 6.29
CA SER A 1 16.15 12.65 4.92
C SER A 1 14.78 12.47 4.30
N ALA A 2 14.32 13.39 3.47
CA ALA A 2 13.09 13.19 2.69
C ALA A 2 13.47 12.42 1.41
N HIS A 3 12.66 11.43 1.00
CA HIS A 3 12.83 10.64 -0.22
C HIS A 3 11.69 10.94 -1.21
N PRO A 4 11.60 12.17 -1.76
CA PRO A 4 10.50 12.56 -2.62
C PRO A 4 10.46 11.76 -3.93
N ASP A 5 11.63 11.41 -4.46
CA ASP A 5 11.85 10.55 -5.63
C ASP A 5 11.27 9.15 -5.43
N VAL A 6 11.50 8.54 -4.27
CA VAL A 6 10.92 7.24 -3.92
C VAL A 6 9.39 7.31 -3.84
N VAL A 7 8.86 8.39 -3.26
CA VAL A 7 7.41 8.60 -3.17
C VAL A 7 6.81 8.77 -4.57
N GLU A 8 7.44 9.56 -5.43
CA GLU A 8 7.02 9.78 -6.82
C GLU A 8 6.97 8.46 -7.59
N GLU A 9 8.02 7.66 -7.52
CA GLU A 9 8.10 6.37 -8.21
C GLU A 9 7.03 5.37 -7.71
N ILE A 10 6.79 5.32 -6.39
CA ILE A 10 5.70 4.52 -5.82
C ILE A 10 4.35 5.00 -6.36
N THR A 11 4.10 6.30 -6.40
CA THR A 11 2.82 6.85 -6.86
C THR A 11 2.60 6.58 -8.35
N ALA A 12 3.63 6.74 -9.18
CA ALA A 12 3.57 6.45 -10.61
C ALA A 12 3.24 4.97 -10.85
N GLN A 13 3.95 4.05 -10.19
CA GLN A 13 3.72 2.62 -10.36
C GLN A 13 2.30 2.18 -9.94
N LEU A 14 1.76 2.77 -8.88
CA LEU A 14 0.38 2.51 -8.44
C LEU A 14 -0.66 3.12 -9.39
N ALA A 15 -0.38 4.29 -9.97
CA ALA A 15 -1.21 4.92 -10.99
C ALA A 15 -1.27 4.08 -12.27
N ASP A 16 -0.14 3.57 -12.73
CA ASP A 16 -0.07 2.71 -13.92
C ASP A 16 -0.85 1.41 -13.73
N LEU A 17 -0.68 0.74 -12.58
CA LEU A 17 -1.44 -0.46 -12.25
C LEU A 17 -2.95 -0.20 -12.26
N ARG A 18 -3.38 0.93 -11.71
CA ARG A 18 -4.80 1.31 -11.71
C ARG A 18 -5.29 1.64 -13.12
N GLY A 19 -4.50 2.36 -13.91
CA GLY A 19 -4.81 2.71 -15.31
C GLY A 19 -4.94 1.47 -16.20
N ALA A 20 -4.15 0.44 -15.93
CA ALA A 20 -4.24 -0.86 -16.59
C ALA A 20 -5.44 -1.73 -16.11
N GLY A 21 -6.26 -1.24 -15.17
CA GLY A 21 -7.40 -1.98 -14.63
C GLY A 21 -7.02 -3.08 -13.62
N ALA A 22 -5.77 -3.12 -13.16
CA ALA A 22 -5.35 -4.10 -12.17
C ALA A 22 -5.96 -3.79 -10.79
N PRO A 23 -6.45 -4.81 -10.05
CA PRO A 23 -6.99 -4.60 -8.72
C PRO A 23 -5.89 -4.19 -7.73
N LEU A 24 -6.01 -2.98 -7.19
CA LEU A 24 -5.13 -2.49 -6.12
C LEU A 24 -5.59 -3.00 -4.75
N SER A 25 -5.12 -4.19 -4.37
CA SER A 25 -5.27 -4.68 -3.00
C SER A 25 -4.24 -4.04 -2.06
N ILE A 26 -4.49 -4.06 -0.75
CA ILE A 26 -3.50 -3.66 0.27
C ILE A 26 -2.18 -4.44 0.11
N ALA A 27 -2.27 -5.73 -0.25
CA ALA A 27 -1.08 -6.56 -0.45
C ALA A 27 -0.28 -6.09 -1.66
N THR A 28 -0.94 -5.78 -2.78
CA THR A 28 -0.31 -5.23 -3.99
C THR A 28 0.39 -3.91 -3.66
N VAL A 29 -0.30 -3.00 -2.96
CA VAL A 29 0.24 -1.69 -2.58
C VAL A 29 1.47 -1.86 -1.68
N ARG A 30 1.39 -2.75 -0.68
CA ARG A 30 2.54 -3.08 0.17
C ARG A 30 3.72 -3.59 -0.64
N CYS A 31 3.49 -4.53 -1.56
CA CYS A 31 4.56 -5.11 -2.37
C CYS A 31 5.26 -4.04 -3.20
N VAL A 32 4.50 -3.15 -3.85
CA VAL A 32 5.06 -2.04 -4.64
C VAL A 32 5.92 -1.12 -3.76
N ILE A 33 5.38 -0.69 -2.60
CA ILE A 33 6.12 0.17 -1.66
C ILE A 33 7.41 -0.51 -1.19
N ILE A 34 7.33 -1.78 -0.76
CA ILE A 34 8.51 -2.52 -0.28
C ILE A 34 9.54 -2.67 -1.40
N ALA A 35 9.13 -3.04 -2.61
CA ALA A 35 10.04 -3.27 -3.73
C ALA A 35 10.82 -1.99 -4.06
N ILE A 36 10.13 -0.87 -4.20
CA ILE A 36 10.77 0.40 -4.57
C ILE A 36 11.65 0.92 -3.43
N ILE A 37 11.20 0.86 -2.16
CA ILE A 37 12.06 1.28 -1.04
C ILE A 37 13.30 0.39 -0.95
N ARG A 38 13.19 -0.93 -1.15
CA ARG A 38 14.36 -1.82 -1.11
C ARG A 38 15.38 -1.52 -2.20
N ASP A 39 14.93 -1.12 -3.38
CA ASP A 39 15.79 -0.82 -4.51
C ASP A 39 16.44 0.57 -4.40
N ARG A 40 15.65 1.57 -3.98
CA ARG A 40 16.05 2.99 -4.04
C ARG A 40 16.55 3.58 -2.72
N ALA A 41 16.04 3.08 -1.60
CA ALA A 41 16.33 3.61 -0.27
C ALA A 41 16.32 2.49 0.80
N PRO A 42 17.16 1.44 0.65
CA PRO A 42 17.17 0.30 1.56
C PRO A 42 17.44 0.71 3.02
N GLU A 43 18.17 1.80 3.24
CA GLU A 43 18.49 2.36 4.55
C GLU A 43 17.25 2.74 5.37
N VAL A 44 16.10 2.95 4.72
CA VAL A 44 14.82 3.18 5.38
C VAL A 44 14.42 1.97 6.23
N PHE A 45 14.69 0.75 5.77
CA PHE A 45 14.42 -0.47 6.54
C PHE A 45 15.45 -0.74 7.62
N ASP A 46 16.68 -0.27 7.43
CA ASP A 46 17.77 -0.42 8.39
C ASP A 46 17.70 0.60 9.53
N HIS A 47 16.93 1.69 9.33
CA HIS A 47 16.72 2.69 10.36
C HIS A 47 16.03 2.09 11.59
N ARG A 48 16.69 2.23 12.74
CA ARG A 48 16.11 1.93 14.05
C ARG A 48 15.64 3.19 14.73
N PHE A 49 14.39 3.18 15.17
CA PHE A 49 13.81 4.22 16.00
C PHE A 49 14.34 4.13 17.44
N LYS A 50 14.07 5.18 18.24
CA LYS A 50 14.52 5.26 19.64
C LYS A 50 14.04 4.11 20.53
N ASP A 51 12.92 3.49 20.16
CA ASP A 51 12.33 2.33 20.84
C ASP A 51 12.91 0.99 20.36
N GLY A 52 13.90 1.01 19.45
CA GLY A 52 14.53 -0.16 18.86
C GLY A 52 13.73 -0.82 17.73
N SER A 53 12.54 -0.31 17.40
CA SER A 53 11.77 -0.80 16.26
C SER A 53 12.38 -0.34 14.93
N SER A 54 12.07 -1.05 13.85
CA SER A 54 12.42 -0.67 12.48
C SER A 54 11.19 -0.29 11.68
N PHE A 55 11.39 0.46 10.59
CA PHE A 55 10.30 0.80 9.70
C PHE A 55 9.66 -0.45 9.09
N ARG A 56 8.33 -0.49 9.09
CA ARG A 56 7.54 -1.56 8.47
C ARG A 56 6.42 -0.97 7.64
N VAL A 57 6.24 -1.53 6.45
CA VAL A 57 5.13 -1.20 5.55
C VAL A 57 3.87 -1.94 6.01
N SER A 58 3.27 -1.47 7.09
CA SER A 58 2.04 -2.04 7.67
C SER A 58 0.80 -1.76 6.82
N ASP A 59 -0.30 -2.47 7.11
CA ASP A 59 -1.62 -2.21 6.52
C ASP A 59 -2.08 -0.76 6.73
N SER A 60 -1.89 -0.25 7.95
CA SER A 60 -2.25 1.12 8.31
C SER A 60 -1.37 2.14 7.60
N PHE A 61 -0.07 1.86 7.47
CA PHE A 61 0.84 2.69 6.67
C PHE A 61 0.38 2.75 5.22
N CYS A 62 0.07 1.61 4.58
CA CYS A 62 -0.39 1.58 3.19
C CYS A 62 -1.67 2.42 3.00
N ARG A 63 -2.65 2.28 3.89
CA ARG A 63 -3.89 3.06 3.84
C ARG A 63 -3.61 4.56 4.00
N SER A 64 -2.80 4.93 5.00
CA SER A 64 -2.44 6.33 5.22
C SER A 64 -1.60 6.91 4.09
N PHE A 65 -0.75 6.12 3.44
CA PHE A 65 0.04 6.54 2.30
C PHE A 65 -0.89 6.89 1.14
N LEU A 66 -1.74 5.95 0.72
CA LEU A 66 -2.69 6.16 -0.39
C LEU A 66 -3.63 7.35 -0.16
N ASP A 67 -4.12 7.52 1.07
CA ASP A 67 -4.99 8.63 1.43
C ASP A 67 -4.26 9.97 1.33
N ARG A 68 -3.04 10.07 1.89
CA ARG A 68 -2.30 11.34 1.93
C ARG A 68 -1.63 11.73 0.62
N THR A 69 -1.13 10.76 -0.15
CA THR A 69 -0.37 11.05 -1.38
C THR A 69 -1.23 11.06 -2.63
N LEU A 70 -2.29 10.24 -2.66
CA LEU A 70 -3.12 10.07 -3.85
C LEU A 70 -4.59 10.44 -3.62
N ALA A 71 -5.00 10.77 -2.38
CA ALA A 71 -6.41 10.93 -1.99
C ALA A 71 -7.25 9.68 -2.31
N TRP A 72 -6.64 8.48 -2.23
CA TRP A 72 -7.30 7.22 -2.56
C TRP A 72 -7.72 6.48 -1.30
N SER A 73 -9.02 6.16 -1.22
CA SER A 73 -9.55 5.19 -0.26
C SER A 73 -9.68 3.81 -0.90
N LEU A 74 -9.05 2.80 -0.27
CA LEU A 74 -9.25 1.42 -0.67
C LEU A 74 -10.62 0.94 -0.21
N ARG A 75 -11.49 0.59 -1.16
CA ARG A 75 -12.80 0.03 -0.85
C ARG A 75 -12.62 -1.40 -0.32
N LYS A 76 -13.09 -1.65 0.90
CA LYS A 76 -13.25 -3.00 1.41
C LYS A 76 -14.41 -3.64 0.65
N GLY A 77 -14.17 -4.75 -0.04
CA GLY A 77 -15.24 -5.49 -0.70
C GLY A 77 -16.37 -5.76 0.29
N THR A 78 -17.60 -5.38 -0.07
CA THR A 78 -18.79 -5.64 0.73
C THR A 78 -19.02 -7.15 0.75
N LYS A 79 -18.87 -7.78 1.92
CA LYS A 79 -19.29 -9.19 2.12
C LYS A 79 -20.82 -9.24 2.23
N ALA A 80 -21.52 -9.03 1.13
CA ALA A 80 -22.98 -9.11 1.07
C ALA A 80 -23.40 -10.00 -0.11
N ALA A 81 -23.24 -11.32 0.02
CA ALA A 81 -23.85 -12.29 -0.89
C ALA A 81 -23.82 -13.72 -0.32
N GLN A 82 -24.41 -13.98 0.85
CA GLN A 82 -24.85 -15.34 1.20
C GLN A 82 -26.15 -15.29 2.02
N LYS A 83 -27.26 -14.92 1.39
CA LYS A 83 -28.56 -15.44 1.81
C LYS A 83 -28.88 -16.61 0.87
N LEU A 84 -28.69 -17.83 1.37
CA LEU A 84 -29.30 -19.01 0.78
C LEU A 84 -30.82 -18.88 1.00
N PRO A 85 -31.67 -19.03 -0.03
CA PRO A 85 -33.10 -19.13 0.19
C PRO A 85 -33.38 -20.41 0.99
N ALA A 86 -34.03 -20.28 2.14
CA ALA A 86 -34.59 -21.41 2.86
C ALA A 86 -35.81 -21.87 2.06
N ASN A 87 -35.67 -23.00 1.35
CA ASN A 87 -36.68 -24.05 1.18
C ASN A 87 -36.18 -25.04 0.10
N ALA A 88 -35.86 -26.25 0.54
CA ALA A 88 -35.82 -27.47 -0.27
C ALA A 88 -36.80 -28.46 0.35
#